data_AF-A0A914QH57-F1
#
_entry.id   AF-A0A914QH57-F1
#
_cell.length_a   1.000
_cell.length_b   1.000
_cell.length_c   1.000
_cell.angle_alpha   90.00
_cell.angle_beta   90.00
_cell.angle_gamma   90.00
#
_symmetry.space_group_name_H-M   'P 1'
#
loop_
_entity.id
_entity.type
_entity.pdbx_description
1 polymer ?
#
loop_
_entity_poly.entity_id
_entity_poly.type
_entity_poly.pdbx_seq_one_letter_code
_entity_poly.pdbx_strand_id
1 'polypeptide(L)'
;MLLKSLKYNVQMIPCCVFDIGRKVFGDINDHLALYVTLNDGTELLCDVGFSRNFLTPLFFKVDCVQFATNGFFRLTKTADGLFIMVERGYLIEKNGDEDFMLPSFPPETKIVDIDPSRIKWTPSYRFSVDFKKQTTKLQDFKDASFHVINSPNCILNHLTICRIEKFQPSFIGAYGIIGNEFVEYFVKNGIETQKHFPLLNKEQNELKNLLNEKFNLCFERNVSLVN
;
A
#
# COMPACT_ATOMS: atom_id res chain seq x y z
N MET A 1 14.34 -2.93 10.13
CA MET A 1 15.68 -3.33 10.62
C MET A 1 16.75 -3.06 9.58
N LEU A 2 16.60 -3.54 8.34
CA LEU A 2 17.56 -3.33 7.24
C LEU A 2 17.96 -1.86 7.01
N LEU A 3 17.01 -0.92 6.91
CA LEU A 3 17.35 0.49 6.71
C LEU A 3 18.23 1.06 7.86
N LYS A 4 18.01 0.63 9.11
CA LYS A 4 18.85 1.04 10.24
C LYS A 4 20.27 0.44 10.15
N SER A 5 20.41 -0.80 9.69
CA SER A 5 21.76 -1.39 9.49
C SER A 5 22.54 -0.70 8.38
N LEU A 6 21.82 -0.18 7.37
CA LEU A 6 22.36 0.68 6.31
C LEU A 6 22.55 2.15 6.76
N LYS A 7 22.42 2.43 8.06
CA LYS A 7 22.67 3.75 8.69
C LYS A 7 21.70 4.87 8.31
N TYR A 8 20.55 4.55 7.72
CA TYR A 8 19.46 5.54 7.59
C TYR A 8 18.86 5.88 8.96
N ASN A 9 18.43 7.14 9.11
CA ASN A 9 17.61 7.53 10.25
C ASN A 9 16.17 7.08 10.01
N VAL A 10 15.64 6.20 10.87
CA VAL A 10 14.34 5.55 10.68
C VAL A 10 13.52 5.60 11.95
N GLN A 11 12.34 6.20 11.86
CA GLN A 11 11.32 6.23 12.90
C GLN A 11 10.08 5.44 12.44
N MET A 12 9.46 4.71 13.36
CA MET A 12 8.21 3.99 13.11
C MET A 12 7.03 4.94 13.31
N ILE A 13 6.05 4.88 12.40
CA ILE A 13 4.83 5.69 12.45
C ILE A 13 3.65 4.75 12.70
N PRO A 14 2.97 4.85 13.85
CA PRO A 14 1.72 4.13 14.07
C PRO A 14 0.61 4.77 13.26
N CYS A 15 -0.12 3.95 12.51
CA CYS A 15 -1.12 4.39 11.56
C CYS A 15 -2.49 3.75 11.86
N CYS A 16 -3.56 4.49 11.55
CA CYS A 16 -4.92 3.99 11.52
C CYS A 16 -5.30 3.71 10.06
N VAL A 17 -5.70 2.49 9.73
CA VAL A 17 -6.12 2.11 8.36
C VAL A 17 -7.53 2.60 8.09
N PHE A 18 -7.78 3.10 6.87
CA PHE A 18 -9.13 3.43 6.43
C PHE A 18 -9.88 2.17 5.98
N ASP A 19 -10.99 1.86 6.65
CA ASP A 19 -11.93 0.85 6.20
C ASP A 19 -12.87 1.49 5.16
N ILE A 20 -12.71 1.10 3.89
CA ILE A 20 -13.53 1.64 2.80
C ILE A 20 -15.01 1.26 2.90
N GLY A 21 -15.33 0.09 3.47
CA GLY A 21 -16.70 -0.41 3.61
C GLY A 21 -17.44 0.34 4.72
N ARG A 22 -16.77 0.56 5.85
CA ARG A 22 -17.34 1.30 7.00
C ARG A 22 -17.14 2.82 6.91
N LYS A 23 -16.26 3.28 6.02
CA LYS A 23 -15.85 4.69 5.85
C LYS A 23 -15.32 5.30 7.15
N VAL A 24 -14.59 4.53 7.94
CA VAL A 24 -13.97 4.96 9.20
C VAL A 24 -12.52 4.55 9.25
N PHE A 25 -11.73 5.26 10.05
CA PHE A 25 -10.38 4.82 10.39
C PHE A 25 -10.43 3.86 11.58
N GLY A 26 -9.60 2.83 11.55
CA GLY A 26 -9.39 1.90 12.65
C GLY A 26 -8.59 2.51 13.81
N ASP A 27 -8.07 1.63 14.65
CA ASP A 27 -7.33 2.00 15.85
C ASP A 27 -5.92 2.50 15.51
N ILE A 28 -5.34 3.25 16.44
CA ILE A 28 -3.93 3.58 16.37
C ILE A 28 -3.12 2.29 16.56
N ASN A 29 -2.14 2.05 15.68
CA ASN A 29 -1.33 0.82 15.58
C ASN A 29 -1.92 -0.32 14.72
N ASP A 30 -3.01 -0.11 14.00
CA ASP A 30 -3.51 -1.09 13.01
C ASP A 30 -2.54 -1.28 11.84
N HIS A 31 -1.67 -0.29 11.60
CA HIS A 31 -0.66 -0.34 10.57
C HIS A 31 0.63 0.37 10.96
N LEU A 32 1.74 -0.02 10.34
CA LEU A 32 3.08 0.53 10.57
C LEU A 32 3.65 1.06 9.26
N ALA A 33 3.89 2.36 9.22
CA ALA A 33 4.72 3.00 8.19
C ALA A 33 6.07 3.43 8.78
N LEU A 34 7.00 3.83 7.91
CA LEU A 34 8.31 4.30 8.30
C LEU A 34 8.52 5.74 7.84
N TYR A 35 9.02 6.55 8.74
CA TYR A 35 9.58 7.85 8.44
C TYR A 35 11.10 7.72 8.33
N VAL A 36 11.65 8.09 7.18
CA VAL A 36 13.07 7.93 6.87
C VAL A 36 13.67 9.29 6.56
N THR A 37 14.79 9.63 7.19
CA THR A 37 15.57 10.83 6.85
C THR A 37 16.90 10.42 6.24
N LEU A 38 17.19 10.94 5.06
CA LEU A 38 18.47 10.78 4.37
C LEU A 38 19.53 11.73 4.93
N ASN A 39 20.80 11.50 4.58
CA ASN A 39 21.92 12.31 5.07
C ASN A 39 21.87 13.78 4.64
N ASP A 40 21.22 14.06 3.50
CA ASP A 40 20.99 15.41 2.98
C ASP A 40 19.79 16.12 3.62
N GLY A 41 19.12 15.48 4.59
CA GLY A 41 17.93 16.00 5.26
C GLY A 41 16.62 15.67 4.55
N THR A 42 16.65 14.99 3.40
CA THR A 42 15.42 14.57 2.71
C THR A 42 14.58 13.66 3.59
N GLU A 43 13.32 14.04 3.78
CA GLU A 43 12.34 13.32 4.59
C GLU A 43 11.43 12.48 3.69
N LEU A 44 11.33 11.18 3.95
CA LEU A 44 10.57 10.22 3.15
C LEU A 44 9.58 9.42 4.01
N LEU A 45 8.42 9.13 3.44
CA LEU A 45 7.48 8.13 3.93
C LEU A 45 7.70 6.83 3.15
N CYS A 46 8.03 5.77 3.88
CA CYS A 46 8.26 4.43 3.34
C CYS A 46 7.26 3.44 3.94
N ASP A 47 6.66 2.60 3.11
CA ASP A 47 5.75 1.55 3.55
C ASP A 47 5.76 0.39 2.56
N VAL A 48 6.04 -0.80 3.08
CA VAL A 48 6.12 -2.05 2.32
C VAL A 48 5.12 -3.10 2.84
N GLY A 49 4.29 -2.73 3.83
CA GLY A 49 3.32 -3.61 4.48
C GLY A 49 1.89 -3.41 4.01
N PHE A 50 1.62 -2.30 3.31
CA PHE A 50 0.27 -1.98 2.84
C PHE A 50 0.08 -2.39 1.38
N SER A 51 -0.72 -3.44 1.16
CA SER A 51 -0.85 -4.16 -0.11
C SER A 51 -1.08 -3.29 -1.35
N ARG A 52 -1.78 -2.15 -1.23
CA ARG A 52 -2.10 -1.25 -2.36
C ARG A 52 -1.36 0.09 -2.31
N ASN A 53 -0.20 0.15 -1.64
CA ASN A 53 0.50 1.41 -1.41
C ASN A 53 1.48 1.80 -2.52
N PHE A 54 2.10 2.97 -2.36
CA PHE A 54 3.14 3.48 -3.26
C PHE A 54 4.34 2.53 -3.33
N LEU A 55 4.90 2.38 -4.54
CA LEU A 55 6.06 1.49 -4.79
C LEU A 55 7.41 2.15 -4.62
N THR A 56 7.43 3.47 -4.53
CA THR A 56 8.61 4.30 -4.30
C THR A 56 8.35 5.18 -3.09
N PRO A 57 9.35 5.45 -2.23
CA PRO A 57 9.16 6.32 -1.06
C PRO A 57 8.53 7.64 -1.45
N LEU A 58 7.52 8.10 -0.70
CA LEU A 58 6.95 9.42 -0.91
C LEU A 58 7.79 10.47 -0.22
N PHE A 59 7.90 11.66 -0.80
CA PHE A 59 8.40 12.82 -0.06
C PHE A 59 7.46 13.10 1.10
N PHE A 60 8.02 13.36 2.28
CA PHE A 60 7.25 13.75 3.46
C PHE A 60 6.83 15.22 3.34
N LYS A 61 5.99 15.53 2.36
CA LYS A 61 5.50 16.87 2.04
C LYS A 61 3.99 16.84 1.88
N VAL A 62 3.32 17.68 2.67
CA VAL A 62 1.86 17.83 2.62
C VAL A 62 1.44 18.74 1.48
N ASP A 63 0.19 18.59 1.05
CA ASP A 63 -0.52 19.48 0.12
C ASP A 63 0.13 19.55 -1.27
N CYS A 64 0.78 18.46 -1.69
CA CYS A 64 1.27 18.28 -3.06
C CYS A 64 0.88 16.90 -3.61
N VAL A 65 0.60 16.83 -4.91
CA VAL A 65 0.41 15.56 -5.61
C VAL A 65 1.76 14.96 -5.95
N GLN A 66 1.92 13.68 -5.62
CA GLN A 66 3.11 12.90 -5.88
C GLN A 66 2.75 11.74 -6.79
N PHE A 67 3.47 11.57 -7.89
CA PHE A 67 3.38 10.38 -8.72
C PHE A 67 4.46 9.40 -8.28
N ALA A 68 4.04 8.26 -7.73
CA ALA A 68 4.89 7.09 -7.55
C ALA A 68 4.69 6.14 -8.73
N THR A 69 5.58 5.16 -8.90
CA THR A 69 5.58 4.25 -10.06
C THR A 69 4.24 3.56 -10.34
N ASN A 70 3.37 3.43 -9.33
CA ASN A 70 2.06 2.78 -9.44
C ASN A 70 0.84 3.68 -9.20
N GLY A 71 1.01 5.01 -9.26
CA GLY A 71 -0.12 5.93 -9.23
C GLY A 71 0.14 7.22 -8.49
N PHE A 72 -0.95 7.96 -8.28
CA PHE A 72 -0.91 9.25 -7.60
C PHE A 72 -1.11 9.05 -6.10
N PHE A 73 -0.39 9.83 -5.33
CA PHE A 73 -0.45 9.84 -3.87
C PHE A 73 -0.37 11.28 -3.38
N ARG A 74 -0.93 11.52 -2.20
CA ARG A 74 -0.72 12.79 -1.50
C ARG A 74 -0.78 12.58 0.00
N LEU A 75 -0.09 13.48 0.71
CA LEU A 75 -0.22 13.65 2.15
C LEU A 75 -1.05 14.91 2.37
N THR A 76 -2.13 14.82 3.14
CA THR A 76 -3.00 15.96 3.47
C THR A 76 -3.17 16.04 4.98
N LYS A 77 -3.40 17.24 5.51
CA LYS A 77 -3.84 17.37 6.90
C LYS A 77 -5.34 17.16 6.99
N THR A 78 -5.80 16.47 8.03
CA THR A 78 -7.22 16.39 8.34
C THR A 78 -7.77 17.77 8.71
N ALA A 79 -9.09 17.97 8.58
CA ALA A 79 -9.73 19.27 8.83
C ALA A 79 -9.54 19.77 10.27
N ASP A 80 -9.41 18.86 11.23
CA ASP A 80 -9.09 19.16 12.64
C ASP A 80 -7.60 19.45 12.89
N GLY A 81 -6.73 19.25 11.90
CA GLY A 81 -5.29 19.44 11.99
C GLY A 81 -4.56 18.39 12.84
N LEU A 82 -5.22 17.33 13.30
CA LEU A 82 -4.65 16.36 14.24
C LEU A 82 -3.89 15.21 13.55
N PHE A 83 -4.20 14.95 12.29
CA PHE A 83 -3.62 13.84 11.54
C PHE A 83 -3.08 14.28 10.18
N ILE A 84 -2.05 13.57 9.73
CA ILE A 84 -1.65 13.51 8.32
C ILE A 84 -2.30 12.26 7.74
N MET A 85 -3.03 12.44 6.65
CA MET A 85 -3.71 11.39 5.90
C MET A 85 -2.93 11.10 4.62
N VAL A 86 -2.72 9.82 4.33
CA VAL A 86 -2.18 9.33 3.06
C VAL A 86 -3.35 8.93 2.20
N GLU A 87 -3.42 9.48 1.00
CA GLU A 87 -4.46 9.17 0.03
C GLU A 87 -3.84 8.62 -1.25
N ARG A 88 -4.49 7.60 -1.82
CA ARG A 88 -4.20 7.10 -3.16
C ARG A 88 -5.17 7.69 -4.16
N GLY A 89 -4.64 8.14 -5.28
CA GLY A 89 -5.35 8.79 -6.37
C GLY A 89 -5.42 7.92 -7.61
N TYR A 90 -6.58 7.95 -8.27
CA TYR A 90 -6.81 7.35 -9.58
C TYR A 90 -7.30 8.42 -10.55
N LEU A 91 -6.72 8.48 -11.75
CA LEU A 91 -7.22 9.40 -12.77
C LEU A 91 -8.68 9.08 -13.10
N ILE A 92 -9.51 10.11 -13.13
CA ILE A 92 -10.88 10.00 -13.63
C ILE A 92 -10.77 10.13 -15.14
N GLU A 93 -10.95 9.03 -15.88
CA GLU A 93 -10.94 9.07 -17.35
C GLU A 93 -11.93 10.14 -17.84
N LYS A 94 -11.39 11.19 -18.47
CA LYS A 94 -12.15 12.07 -19.36
C LYS A 94 -11.63 11.79 -20.76
N ASN A 95 -12.54 11.37 -21.64
CA ASN A 95 -12.30 11.11 -23.05
C ASN A 95 -11.40 12.21 -23.66
N GLY A 96 -10.20 11.85 -24.14
CA GLY A 96 -9.44 12.65 -25.11
C GLY A 96 -8.24 13.48 -24.60
N ASP A 97 -7.90 13.50 -23.32
CA ASP A 97 -6.66 14.18 -22.87
C ASP A 97 -5.45 13.25 -23.01
N GLU A 98 -4.86 13.21 -24.20
CA GLU A 98 -3.66 12.41 -24.53
C GLU A 98 -2.34 12.97 -23.96
N ASP A 99 -2.34 14.13 -23.29
CA ASP A 99 -1.11 14.90 -23.05
C ASP A 99 -0.47 14.78 -21.65
N PHE A 100 -0.96 13.92 -20.74
CA PHE A 100 -0.25 13.72 -19.47
C PHE A 100 0.90 12.71 -19.61
N MET A 101 2.06 13.20 -20.04
CA MET A 101 3.31 12.45 -20.07
C MET A 101 3.78 12.15 -18.65
N LEU A 102 3.57 10.92 -18.21
CA LEU A 102 4.06 10.49 -16.91
C LEU A 102 5.58 10.28 -16.93
N PRO A 103 6.25 10.48 -15.79
CA PRO A 103 7.68 10.29 -15.70
C PRO A 103 8.05 8.86 -16.12
N SER A 104 8.90 8.75 -17.13
CA SER A 104 9.52 7.48 -17.50
C SER A 104 10.64 7.13 -16.52
N PHE A 105 11.00 5.84 -16.55
CA PHE A 105 12.08 5.18 -15.79
C PHE A 105 13.32 6.08 -15.56
N PRO A 106 13.99 6.03 -14.38
CA PRO A 106 13.83 5.06 -13.28
C PRO A 106 12.57 5.26 -12.43
N PRO A 107 12.12 4.22 -11.69
CA PRO A 107 11.00 4.33 -10.78
C PRO A 107 11.39 5.23 -9.60
N GLU A 108 11.04 6.51 -9.71
CA GLU A 108 11.21 7.50 -8.65
C GLU A 108 9.90 8.25 -8.41
N THR A 109 9.66 8.63 -7.15
CA THR A 109 8.54 9.51 -6.83
C THR A 109 8.84 10.91 -7.33
N LYS A 110 7.88 11.55 -8.00
CA LYS A 110 7.96 12.96 -8.40
C LYS A 110 6.79 13.75 -7.85
N ILE A 111 7.05 14.98 -7.44
CA ILE A 111 5.98 15.96 -7.26
C ILE A 111 5.53 16.38 -8.65
N VAL A 112 4.23 16.32 -8.91
CA VAL A 112 3.65 16.63 -10.22
C VAL A 112 2.64 17.77 -10.07
N ASP A 113 2.63 18.65 -11.06
CA ASP A 113 1.63 19.71 -11.18
C ASP A 113 0.44 19.17 -11.96
N ILE A 114 -0.54 18.65 -11.23
CA ILE A 114 -1.81 18.16 -11.77
C ILE A 114 -2.94 18.70 -10.92
N ASP A 115 -4.00 19.17 -11.58
CA ASP A 115 -5.23 19.57 -10.89
C ASP A 115 -5.78 18.38 -10.07
N PRO A 116 -5.83 18.49 -8.72
CA PRO A 116 -6.34 17.42 -7.87
C PRO A 116 -7.77 17.01 -8.17
N SER A 117 -8.57 17.86 -8.85
CA SER A 117 -9.95 17.57 -9.27
C SER A 117 -10.03 16.49 -10.36
N ARG A 118 -8.94 16.26 -11.10
CA ARG A 118 -8.82 15.20 -12.13
C ARG A 118 -8.56 13.82 -11.51
N ILE A 119 -8.34 13.76 -10.20
CA ILE A 119 -7.96 12.55 -9.48
C ILE A 119 -9.07 12.20 -8.48
N LYS A 120 -9.57 10.97 -8.55
CA LYS A 120 -10.40 10.38 -7.51
C LYS A 120 -9.50 9.91 -6.37
N TRP A 121 -9.60 10.59 -5.23
CA TRP A 121 -8.82 10.28 -4.04
C TRP A 121 -9.54 9.28 -3.14
N THR A 122 -8.80 8.32 -2.61
CA THR A 122 -9.25 7.36 -1.60
C THR A 122 -8.28 7.38 -0.43
N PRO A 123 -8.76 7.58 0.80
CA PRO A 123 -7.90 7.47 1.98
C PRO A 123 -7.33 6.07 2.12
N SER A 124 -6.04 5.97 2.45
CA SER A 124 -5.35 4.70 2.75
C SER A 124 -5.23 4.52 4.26
N TYR A 125 -4.54 5.44 4.92
CA TYR A 125 -4.35 5.46 6.36
C TYR A 125 -4.02 6.88 6.83
N ARG A 126 -4.06 7.10 8.14
CA ARG A 126 -3.66 8.36 8.76
C ARG A 126 -2.78 8.13 9.98
N PHE A 127 -2.02 9.13 10.38
CA PHE A 127 -1.18 9.11 11.57
C PHE A 127 -1.08 10.51 12.19
N SER A 128 -0.73 10.59 13.47
CA SER A 128 -0.69 11.86 14.22
C SER A 128 0.32 12.84 13.59
N VAL A 129 -0.03 14.13 13.53
CA VAL A 129 0.91 15.19 13.12
C VAL A 129 2.14 15.29 14.04
N ASP A 130 2.01 14.87 15.30
CA ASP A 130 3.06 14.91 16.33
C ASP A 130 3.89 13.62 16.39
N PHE A 131 3.76 12.70 15.43
CA PHE A 131 4.47 11.41 15.44
C PHE A 131 5.99 11.58 15.63
N LYS A 132 6.61 12.66 15.09
CA LYS A 132 8.05 12.93 15.24
C LYS A 132 8.48 13.08 16.72
N LYS A 133 7.58 13.52 17.60
CA LYS A 133 7.82 13.65 19.05
C LYS A 133 7.64 12.33 19.80
N GLN A 134 7.07 11.31 19.15
CA GLN A 134 6.75 10.03 19.77
C GLN A 134 7.90 9.04 19.58
N THR A 135 8.18 8.25 20.62
CA THR A 135 9.16 7.15 20.55
C THR A 135 8.43 5.82 20.39
N THR A 136 7.93 5.57 19.18
CA THR A 136 7.21 4.33 18.84
C THR A 136 8.18 3.16 18.73
N LYS A 137 7.84 2.05 19.37
CA LYS A 137 8.58 0.78 19.38
C LYS A 137 7.71 -0.32 18.80
N LEU A 138 8.35 -1.38 18.29
CA LEU A 138 7.63 -2.55 17.77
C LEU A 138 6.70 -3.19 18.82
N GLN A 139 7.06 -3.09 20.10
CA GLN A 139 6.26 -3.58 21.22
C GLN A 139 4.87 -2.93 21.30
N ASP A 140 4.74 -1.69 20.83
CA ASP A 140 3.48 -0.93 20.88
C ASP A 140 2.43 -1.50 19.92
N PHE A 141 2.86 -2.34 18.96
CA PHE A 141 1.99 -3.00 17.99
C PHE A 141 1.58 -4.43 18.41
N LYS A 142 2.03 -4.93 19.57
CA LYS A 142 1.75 -6.31 19.97
C LYS A 142 0.26 -6.57 20.15
N ASP A 143 -0.46 -5.66 20.78
CA ASP A 143 -1.89 -5.84 21.06
C ASP A 143 -2.70 -5.78 19.76
N ALA A 144 -2.37 -4.84 18.86
CA ALA A 144 -2.96 -4.77 17.53
C ALA A 144 -2.68 -6.05 16.72
N SER A 145 -1.44 -6.56 16.74
CA SER A 145 -1.08 -7.81 16.05
C SER A 145 -1.82 -9.02 16.63
N PHE A 146 -1.93 -9.08 17.97
CA PHE A 146 -2.68 -10.14 18.65
C PHE A 146 -4.17 -10.08 18.29
N HIS A 147 -4.75 -8.88 18.27
CA HIS A 147 -6.13 -8.66 17.87
C HIS A 147 -6.37 -9.09 16.41
N VAL A 148 -5.50 -8.70 15.47
CA VAL A 148 -5.59 -9.12 14.07
C VAL A 148 -5.64 -10.65 13.92
N ILE A 149 -4.79 -11.38 14.65
CA ILE A 149 -4.69 -12.84 14.53
C ILE A 149 -5.83 -13.58 15.23
N ASN A 150 -6.36 -13.05 16.34
CA ASN A 150 -7.28 -13.80 17.21
C ASN A 150 -8.72 -13.28 17.20
N SER A 151 -8.98 -12.10 16.64
CA SER A 151 -10.31 -11.51 16.67
C SER A 151 -11.21 -12.07 15.57
N PRO A 152 -12.39 -12.62 15.92
CA PRO A 152 -13.35 -13.06 14.91
C PRO A 152 -13.92 -11.89 14.10
N ASN A 153 -13.67 -10.65 14.50
CA ASN A 153 -14.11 -9.46 13.76
C ASN A 153 -13.05 -8.96 12.76
N CYS A 154 -11.84 -9.52 12.75
CA CYS A 154 -10.80 -9.14 11.80
C CYS A 154 -11.02 -9.87 10.47
N ILE A 155 -11.15 -9.11 9.38
CA ILE A 155 -11.35 -9.68 8.03
C ILE A 155 -10.21 -10.63 7.62
N LEU A 156 -9.00 -10.40 8.11
CA LEU A 156 -7.84 -11.25 7.81
C LEU A 156 -7.95 -12.68 8.37
N ASN A 157 -8.88 -12.92 9.31
CA ASN A 157 -9.18 -14.27 9.81
C ASN A 157 -10.24 -15.01 8.98
N HIS A 158 -10.92 -14.31 8.06
CA HIS A 158 -11.97 -14.85 7.21
C HIS A 158 -11.68 -14.73 5.72
N LEU A 159 -10.61 -14.02 5.35
CA LEU A 159 -10.28 -13.77 3.97
C LEU A 159 -8.81 -14.09 3.73
N THR A 160 -8.54 -15.01 2.81
CA THR A 160 -7.16 -15.26 2.35
C THR A 160 -6.70 -14.11 1.48
N ILE A 161 -5.63 -13.44 1.89
CA ILE A 161 -5.02 -12.35 1.12
C ILE A 161 -3.54 -12.66 0.90
N CYS A 162 -3.11 -12.59 -0.34
CA CYS A 162 -1.70 -12.58 -0.71
C CYS A 162 -1.49 -11.55 -1.82
N ARG A 163 -0.39 -10.81 -1.80
CA ARG A 163 -0.06 -9.88 -2.87
C ARG A 163 1.44 -9.77 -3.06
N ILE A 164 1.86 -9.69 -4.31
CA ILE A 164 3.24 -9.42 -4.71
C ILE A 164 3.25 -8.39 -5.83
N GLU A 165 4.00 -7.33 -5.63
CA GLU A 165 4.25 -6.31 -6.65
C GLU A 165 5.29 -6.84 -7.65
N LYS A 166 5.11 -6.54 -8.93
CA LYS A 166 6.00 -6.96 -10.01
C LYS A 166 6.44 -5.75 -10.81
N PHE A 167 7.75 -5.70 -11.03
CA PHE A 167 8.42 -4.66 -11.79
C PHE A 167 9.24 -5.32 -12.88
N GLN A 168 8.66 -5.41 -14.06
CA GLN A 168 9.34 -5.88 -15.26
C GLN A 168 9.21 -4.78 -16.33
N PRO A 169 10.16 -4.66 -17.27
CA PRO A 169 10.11 -3.64 -18.31
C PRO A 169 8.77 -3.58 -19.07
N SER A 170 8.09 -4.72 -19.21
CA SER A 170 6.80 -4.85 -19.89
C SER A 170 5.58 -4.92 -18.95
N PHE A 171 5.79 -4.97 -17.63
CA PHE A 171 4.72 -5.17 -16.64
C PHE A 171 5.04 -4.43 -15.34
N ILE A 172 4.27 -3.39 -15.05
CA ILE A 172 4.20 -2.76 -13.74
C ILE A 172 2.81 -3.06 -13.19
N GLY A 173 2.76 -3.72 -12.04
CA GLY A 173 1.52 -4.19 -11.50
C GLY A 173 1.73 -5.12 -10.32
N ALA A 174 0.72 -5.93 -10.04
CA ALA A 174 0.77 -6.89 -8.96
C ALA A 174 0.04 -8.17 -9.31
N TYR A 175 0.42 -9.24 -8.65
CA TYR A 175 -0.41 -10.42 -8.52
C TYR A 175 -1.01 -10.44 -7.12
N GLY A 176 -2.28 -10.81 -7.03
CA GLY A 176 -2.98 -10.95 -5.75
C GLY A 176 -3.81 -12.21 -5.70
N ILE A 177 -4.02 -12.72 -4.48
CA ILE A 177 -5.10 -13.64 -4.14
C ILE A 177 -5.97 -12.90 -3.13
N ILE A 178 -7.28 -12.86 -3.37
CA ILE A 178 -8.28 -12.31 -2.45
C ILE A 178 -9.42 -13.33 -2.39
N GLY A 179 -9.55 -13.98 -1.23
CA GLY A 179 -10.50 -15.07 -1.06
C GLY A 179 -10.24 -16.19 -2.04
N ASN A 180 -11.24 -16.49 -2.86
CA ASN A 180 -11.19 -17.53 -3.89
C ASN A 180 -10.84 -16.99 -5.29
N GLU A 181 -10.24 -15.81 -5.39
CA GLU A 181 -9.86 -15.22 -6.67
C GLU A 181 -8.35 -14.97 -6.75
N PHE A 182 -7.77 -15.28 -7.89
CA PHE A 182 -6.49 -14.74 -8.32
C PHE A 182 -6.75 -13.48 -9.15
N VAL A 183 -6.04 -12.41 -8.85
CA VAL A 183 -6.22 -11.10 -9.49
C VAL A 183 -4.89 -10.60 -10.03
N GLU A 184 -4.86 -10.27 -11.31
CA GLU A 184 -3.76 -9.56 -11.93
C GLU A 184 -4.10 -8.06 -12.00
N TYR A 185 -3.27 -7.25 -11.35
CA TYR A 185 -3.36 -5.79 -11.36
C TYR A 185 -2.37 -5.25 -12.38
N PHE A 186 -2.83 -4.42 -13.29
CA PHE A 186 -2.00 -3.73 -14.27
C PHE A 186 -2.06 -2.25 -13.96
N VAL A 187 -0.92 -1.59 -13.85
CA VAL A 187 -0.88 -0.13 -13.74
C VAL A 187 -0.21 0.44 -14.98
N LYS A 188 -0.98 1.19 -15.75
CA LYS A 188 -0.48 1.92 -16.92
C LYS A 188 -0.90 3.38 -16.78
N ASN A 189 0.08 4.26 -16.77
CA ASN A 189 -0.13 5.70 -16.69
C ASN A 189 -1.04 6.15 -15.52
N GLY A 190 -0.87 5.54 -14.33
CA GLY A 190 -1.69 5.85 -13.15
C GLY A 190 -3.13 5.33 -13.22
N ILE A 191 -3.49 4.60 -14.28
CA ILE A 191 -4.75 3.85 -14.40
C ILE A 191 -4.47 2.42 -13.95
N GLU A 192 -5.23 1.96 -12.97
CA GLU A 192 -5.19 0.56 -12.51
C GLU A 192 -6.31 -0.21 -13.21
N THR A 193 -5.97 -1.30 -13.90
CA THR A 193 -6.93 -2.27 -14.42
C THR A 193 -6.71 -3.62 -13.75
N GLN A 194 -7.75 -4.46 -13.72
CA GLN A 194 -7.74 -5.74 -13.01
C GLN A 194 -8.29 -6.85 -13.90
N LYS A 195 -7.70 -8.03 -13.82
CA LYS A 195 -8.23 -9.27 -14.38
C LYS A 195 -8.44 -10.27 -13.27
N HIS A 196 -9.66 -10.81 -13.19
CA HIS A 196 -10.07 -11.75 -12.14
C HIS A 196 -10.11 -13.17 -12.70
N PHE A 197 -9.56 -14.11 -11.95
CA PHE A 197 -9.51 -15.53 -12.29
C PHE A 197 -10.02 -16.32 -11.07
N PRO A 198 -11.19 -16.98 -11.18
CA PRO A 198 -11.70 -17.79 -10.07
C PRO A 198 -10.77 -18.96 -9.78
N LEU A 199 -10.56 -19.25 -8.50
CA LEU A 199 -9.77 -20.38 -8.00
C LEU A 199 -10.65 -21.52 -7.46
N LEU A 200 -11.95 -21.48 -7.73
CA LEU A 200 -12.90 -22.51 -7.30
C LEU A 200 -12.46 -23.89 -7.81
N ASN A 201 -12.49 -24.89 -6.93
CA ASN A 201 -12.22 -26.30 -7.23
C ASN A 201 -10.81 -26.63 -7.73
N LYS A 202 -9.82 -25.74 -7.56
CA LYS A 202 -8.43 -26.09 -7.84
C LYS A 202 -7.95 -27.20 -6.91
N GLU A 203 -7.32 -28.22 -7.49
CA GLU A 203 -6.65 -29.25 -6.70
C GLU A 203 -5.50 -28.63 -5.88
N GLN A 204 -5.17 -29.24 -4.74
CA GLN A 204 -4.12 -28.74 -3.84
C GLN A 204 -2.78 -28.50 -4.56
N ASN A 205 -2.44 -29.37 -5.52
CA ASN A 205 -1.21 -29.22 -6.31
C ASN A 205 -1.24 -27.99 -7.21
N GLU A 206 -2.38 -27.69 -7.84
CA GLU A 206 -2.52 -26.51 -8.69
C GLU A 206 -2.42 -25.20 -7.91
N LEU A 207 -3.03 -25.16 -6.71
CA LEU A 207 -2.95 -24.00 -5.83
C LEU A 207 -1.50 -23.78 -5.34
N LYS A 208 -0.81 -24.84 -4.93
CA LYS A 208 0.60 -24.77 -4.53
C LYS A 208 1.50 -24.34 -5.69
N ASN A 209 1.26 -24.84 -6.90
CA ASN A 209 2.00 -24.42 -8.10
C ASN A 209 1.78 -22.94 -8.39
N LEU A 210 0.53 -22.45 -8.33
CA LEU A 210 0.23 -21.02 -8.51
C LEU A 210 0.96 -20.16 -7.47
N LEU A 211 0.91 -20.55 -6.19
CA LEU A 211 1.58 -19.84 -5.09
C LEU A 211 3.09 -19.79 -5.27
N ASN A 212 3.70 -20.89 -5.71
CA ASN A 212 5.12 -20.95 -6.00
C ASN A 212 5.49 -20.09 -7.22
N GLU A 213 4.84 -20.32 -8.37
CA GLU A 213 5.19 -19.65 -9.62
C GLU A 213 4.96 -18.14 -9.60
N LYS A 214 3.85 -17.68 -8.99
CA LYS A 214 3.48 -16.26 -9.01
C LYS A 214 4.04 -15.50 -7.82
N PHE A 215 4.08 -16.12 -6.64
CA PHE A 215 4.42 -15.45 -5.36
C PHE A 215 5.73 -15.95 -4.74
N ASN A 216 6.37 -16.98 -5.30
CA ASN A 216 7.56 -17.63 -4.71
C ASN A 216 7.29 -18.16 -3.29
N LEU A 217 6.09 -18.70 -3.07
CA LEU A 217 5.66 -19.28 -1.80
C LEU A 217 5.53 -20.80 -1.92
N CYS A 218 6.34 -21.52 -1.16
CA CYS A 218 6.31 -22.98 -1.07
C CYS A 218 5.70 -23.43 0.26
N PHE A 219 4.71 -24.33 0.20
CA PHE A 219 4.04 -24.86 1.39
C PHE A 219 4.10 -26.39 1.43
N GLU A 220 4.61 -26.91 2.54
CA GLU A 220 4.59 -28.36 2.82
C GLU A 220 3.17 -28.82 3.17
N ARG A 221 2.46 -28.04 4.00
CA ARG A 221 1.07 -28.31 4.41
C ARG A 221 0.06 -28.05 3.28
N ASN A 222 -1.14 -28.58 3.43
CA ASN A 222 -2.28 -28.22 2.58
C ASN A 222 -2.63 -26.74 2.77
N VAL A 223 -3.07 -26.10 1.68
CA VAL A 223 -3.48 -24.70 1.65
C VAL A 223 -4.96 -24.66 1.34
N SER A 224 -5.73 -24.03 2.22
CA SER A 224 -7.15 -23.77 1.99
C SER A 224 -7.36 -22.27 1.88
N LEU A 225 -8.06 -21.85 0.83
CA LEU A 225 -8.51 -20.47 0.69
C LEU A 225 -9.79 -20.28 1.50
N VAL A 226 -9.90 -19.13 2.15
CA VAL A 226 -11.06 -18.69 2.93
C VAL A 226 -11.56 -17.39 2.31
N ASN A 227 -12.88 -17.23 2.23
CA ASN A 227 -13.55 -16.13 1.53
C ASN A 227 -14.39 -15.29 2.49
#